data_AF-S3Y6F3-F1
#
_entry.id   AF-S3Y6F3-F1
#
_cell.length_a   1.000
_cell.length_b   1.000
_cell.length_c   1.000
_cell.angle_alpha   90.00
_cell.angle_beta   90.00
_cell.angle_gamma   90.00
#
_symmetry.space_group_name_H-M   'P 1'
#
loop_
_entity.id
_entity.type
_entity.pdbx_description
1 polymer ?
#
loop_
_entity_poly.entity_id
_entity_poly.type
_entity_poly.pdbx_seq_one_letter_code
_entity_poly.pdbx_strand_id
1 'polypeptide(L)'
;MDSSVKDKHIILGFIGFTICLISFFITLIVAESFNQDNFVRLIVFLCSNLLGWLFYLSFQTIIFDTYQLYKIKFGKKEAKEIATEAVALQEEEPQNTIEPVTQIAEEASSDVHPIELNIDPKRHEEIRSSYEDEQDKENERRIRMVVEYIHFYMPRIADEETVNHICNEVSNWMNKNNYKPKPIKRRLTQDISNIPLRHFIWNIAERCMYKRYYNGDNRARFVKELFPREFAETDIATIKNFRIDPLKPPIPIDELEDGKLDFHYPNGYLQKE
;
A
#
# COMPACT_ATOMS: atom_id res chain seq x y z
N MET A 1 -31.26 25.77 -26.07
CA MET A 1 -30.70 24.64 -25.30
C MET A 1 -30.49 25.14 -23.89
N ASP A 2 -31.42 24.80 -22.98
CA ASP A 2 -31.55 25.38 -21.64
C ASP A 2 -30.24 25.39 -20.85
N SER A 3 -29.89 26.54 -20.26
CA SER A 3 -28.75 26.69 -19.35
C SER A 3 -28.75 25.63 -18.24
N SER A 4 -29.94 25.30 -17.72
CA SER A 4 -30.16 24.28 -16.69
C SER A 4 -29.66 22.88 -17.07
N VAL A 5 -29.69 22.51 -18.36
CA VAL A 5 -29.21 21.19 -18.81
C VAL A 5 -27.68 21.15 -18.82
N LYS A 6 -27.03 22.25 -19.24
CA LYS A 6 -25.56 22.37 -19.23
C LYS A 6 -25.02 22.28 -17.81
N ASP A 7 -25.64 22.97 -16.86
CA ASP A 7 -25.21 22.97 -15.46
C ASP A 7 -25.28 21.57 -14.82
N LYS A 8 -26.33 20.79 -15.12
CA LYS A 8 -26.44 19.40 -14.67
C LYS A 8 -25.34 18.50 -15.21
N HIS A 9 -24.96 18.67 -16.47
CA HIS A 9 -23.86 17.90 -17.07
C HIS A 9 -22.50 18.29 -16.49
N ILE A 10 -22.28 19.57 -16.19
CA ILE A 10 -21.05 20.05 -15.54
C ILE A 10 -20.93 19.46 -14.13
N ILE A 11 -22.00 19.51 -13.34
CA ILE A 11 -22.02 18.95 -11.98
C ILE A 11 -21.79 17.44 -12.00
N LEU A 12 -22.49 16.71 -12.88
CA LEU A 12 -22.32 15.27 -13.03
C LEU A 12 -20.89 14.91 -13.48
N GLY A 13 -20.32 15.70 -14.38
CA GLY A 13 -18.93 15.55 -14.83
C GLY A 13 -17.93 15.75 -13.69
N PHE A 14 -18.11 16.77 -12.85
CA PHE A 14 -17.27 17.01 -11.68
C PHE A 14 -17.35 15.87 -10.65
N ILE A 15 -18.55 15.34 -10.40
CA ILE A 15 -18.76 14.20 -9.50
C ILE A 15 -18.09 12.95 -10.07
N GLY A 16 -18.28 12.65 -11.35
CA GLY A 16 -17.62 11.54 -12.03
C GLY A 16 -16.10 11.65 -11.96
N PHE A 17 -15.56 12.85 -12.22
CA PHE A 17 -14.13 13.13 -12.09
C PHE A 17 -13.62 12.88 -10.66
N THR A 18 -14.36 13.32 -9.64
CA THR A 18 -14.02 13.12 -8.24
C THR A 18 -14.00 11.63 -7.87
N ILE A 19 -15.00 10.86 -8.31
CA ILE A 19 -15.04 9.40 -8.11
C ILE A 19 -13.85 8.73 -8.80
N CYS A 20 -13.50 9.15 -10.01
CA CYS A 20 -12.34 8.64 -10.74
C CYS A 20 -11.03 8.94 -9.99
N LEU A 21 -10.85 10.16 -9.46
CA LEU A 21 -9.67 10.52 -8.68
C LEU A 21 -9.54 9.68 -7.41
N ILE A 22 -10.61 9.53 -6.64
CA ILE A 22 -10.61 8.71 -5.43
C ILE A 22 -10.29 7.24 -5.77
N SER A 23 -10.91 6.71 -6.82
CA SER A 23 -10.65 5.34 -7.31
C SER A 23 -9.20 5.16 -7.73
N PHE A 24 -8.60 6.16 -8.35
CA PHE A 24 -7.18 6.15 -8.73
C PHE A 24 -6.26 6.11 -7.50
N PHE A 25 -6.52 6.93 -6.48
CA PHE A 25 -5.74 6.90 -5.24
C PHE A 25 -5.85 5.56 -4.51
N ILE A 26 -7.07 5.01 -4.38
CA ILE A 26 -7.27 3.66 -3.79
C ILE A 26 -6.49 2.61 -4.59
N THR A 27 -6.52 2.71 -5.92
CA THR A 27 -5.77 1.81 -6.80
C THR A 27 -4.27 1.90 -6.53
N LEU A 28 -3.70 3.10 -6.33
CA LEU A 28 -2.28 3.25 -6.01
C LEU A 28 -1.92 2.58 -4.67
N ILE A 29 -2.72 2.80 -3.63
CA ILE A 29 -2.52 2.24 -2.29
C ILE A 29 -2.57 0.70 -2.33
N VAL A 30 -3.59 0.15 -2.99
CA VAL A 30 -3.74 -1.31 -3.10
C VAL A 30 -2.65 -1.89 -4.00
N ALA A 31 -2.35 -1.25 -5.14
CA ALA A 31 -1.33 -1.72 -6.06
C ALA A 31 0.05 -1.79 -5.42
N GLU A 32 0.37 -0.90 -4.49
CA GLU A 32 1.61 -0.97 -3.70
C GLU A 32 1.72 -2.30 -2.93
N SER A 33 0.60 -2.77 -2.36
CA SER A 33 0.53 -4.05 -1.65
C SER A 33 0.70 -5.27 -2.58
N PHE A 34 0.46 -5.09 -3.87
CA PHE A 34 0.59 -6.12 -4.92
C PHE A 34 1.76 -5.85 -5.88
N ASN A 35 2.80 -5.14 -5.43
CA ASN A 35 4.01 -4.87 -6.22
C ASN A 35 3.73 -4.23 -7.61
N GLN A 36 2.78 -3.28 -7.66
CA GLN A 36 2.40 -2.57 -8.87
C GLN A 36 1.93 -3.47 -10.02
N ASP A 37 1.31 -4.61 -9.70
CA ASP A 37 0.72 -5.51 -10.68
C ASP A 37 -0.35 -4.79 -11.52
N ASN A 38 -0.19 -4.80 -12.85
CA ASN A 38 -1.07 -4.09 -13.78
C ASN A 38 -2.48 -4.69 -13.85
N PHE A 39 -2.62 -6.01 -13.65
CA PHE A 39 -3.93 -6.67 -13.62
C PHE A 39 -4.68 -6.30 -12.35
N VAL A 40 -4.00 -6.33 -11.20
CA VAL A 40 -4.59 -5.88 -9.92
C VAL A 40 -4.97 -4.41 -9.99
N ARG A 41 -4.11 -3.54 -10.55
CA ARG A 41 -4.41 -2.12 -10.78
C ARG A 41 -5.69 -1.93 -11.58
N LEU A 42 -5.83 -2.64 -12.70
CA LEU A 42 -7.01 -2.54 -13.56
C LEU A 42 -8.28 -2.98 -12.82
N ILE A 43 -8.25 -4.15 -12.16
CA ILE A 43 -9.42 -4.70 -11.48
C ILE A 43 -9.83 -3.83 -10.29
N VAL A 44 -8.88 -3.39 -9.46
CA VAL A 44 -9.15 -2.54 -8.29
C VAL A 44 -9.72 -1.18 -8.73
N PHE A 45 -9.19 -0.60 -9.81
CA PHE A 45 -9.71 0.64 -10.35
C PHE A 45 -11.16 0.50 -10.81
N LEU A 46 -11.46 -0.54 -11.60
CA LEU A 46 -12.82 -0.83 -12.09
C LEU A 46 -13.80 -1.08 -10.94
N CYS A 47 -13.41 -1.89 -9.96
CA CYS A 47 -14.26 -2.20 -8.80
C CYS A 47 -14.50 -0.96 -7.93
N SER A 48 -13.47 -0.16 -7.68
CA SER A 48 -13.58 1.06 -6.87
C SER A 48 -14.44 2.12 -7.57
N ASN A 49 -14.29 2.25 -8.90
CA ASN A 49 -15.08 3.19 -9.68
C ASN A 49 -16.56 2.80 -9.70
N LEU A 50 -16.85 1.51 -9.94
CA LEU A 50 -18.21 0.98 -9.88
C LEU A 50 -18.84 1.19 -8.50
N LEU A 51 -18.08 0.91 -7.44
CA LEU A 51 -18.54 1.08 -6.07
C LEU A 51 -18.80 2.56 -5.73
N GLY A 52 -17.94 3.47 -6.20
CA GLY A 52 -18.14 4.91 -6.04
C GLY A 52 -19.43 5.41 -6.69
N TRP A 53 -19.75 4.92 -7.90
CA TRP A 53 -21.04 5.21 -8.55
C TRP A 53 -22.23 4.67 -7.76
N LEU A 54 -22.14 3.44 -7.25
CA LEU A 54 -23.20 2.83 -6.43
C LEU A 54 -23.44 3.63 -5.13
N PHE A 55 -22.37 4.08 -4.48
CA PHE A 55 -22.48 4.95 -3.31
C PHE A 55 -23.11 6.29 -3.66
N TYR A 56 -22.68 6.94 -4.75
CA TYR A 56 -23.26 8.21 -5.19
C TYR A 56 -24.77 8.08 -5.43
N LEU A 57 -25.22 7.04 -6.16
CA LEU A 57 -26.64 6.79 -6.39
C LEU A 57 -27.40 6.54 -5.07
N SER A 58 -26.81 5.78 -4.16
CA SER A 58 -27.39 5.50 -2.84
C SER A 58 -27.53 6.77 -1.99
N PHE A 59 -26.52 7.65 -1.98
CA PHE A 59 -26.59 8.95 -1.32
C PHE A 59 -27.63 9.87 -1.95
N GLN A 60 -27.73 9.90 -3.29
CA GLN A 60 -28.77 10.66 -3.99
C GLN A 60 -30.17 10.21 -3.58
N THR A 61 -30.42 8.89 -3.51
CA THR A 61 -31.72 8.36 -3.05
C THR A 61 -32.00 8.71 -1.59
N ILE A 62 -31.01 8.61 -0.70
CA ILE A 62 -31.17 8.93 0.72
C ILE A 62 -31.45 10.42 0.92
N ILE A 63 -30.72 11.30 0.22
CA ILE A 63 -30.94 12.75 0.29
C ILE A 63 -32.33 13.10 -0.23
N PHE A 64 -32.75 12.50 -1.35
CA PHE A 64 -34.08 12.73 -1.91
C PHE A 64 -35.19 12.26 -0.97
N ASP A 65 -35.08 11.05 -0.42
CA ASP A 65 -36.05 10.48 0.52
C ASP A 65 -36.07 11.26 1.84
N THR A 66 -34.92 11.71 2.32
CA THR A 66 -34.81 12.56 3.53
C THR A 66 -35.39 13.94 3.27
N TYR A 67 -35.21 14.51 2.08
CA TYR A 67 -35.78 15.80 1.68
C TYR A 67 -37.30 15.72 1.53
N GLN A 68 -37.84 14.65 0.94
CA GLN A 68 -39.29 14.40 0.90
C GLN A 68 -39.84 14.19 2.33
N LEU A 69 -39.10 13.41 3.14
CA LEU A 69 -39.11 13.34 4.60
C LEU A 69 -39.42 14.68 5.27
N TYR A 70 -38.46 15.58 5.09
CA TYR A 70 -38.40 16.91 5.66
C TYR A 70 -39.53 17.78 5.13
N LYS A 71 -39.79 17.79 3.82
CA LYS A 71 -40.86 18.56 3.17
C LYS A 71 -42.25 18.17 3.68
N ILE A 72 -42.51 16.88 3.90
CA ILE A 72 -43.80 16.42 4.45
C ILE A 72 -43.96 16.86 5.92
N LYS A 73 -42.86 16.86 6.69
CA LYS A 73 -42.88 17.28 8.11
C LYS A 73 -42.89 18.80 8.33
N PHE A 74 -42.22 19.57 7.49
CA PHE A 74 -42.08 21.04 7.58
C PHE A 74 -43.02 21.83 6.66
N GLY A 75 -43.48 21.27 5.54
CA GLY A 75 -44.52 21.87 4.70
C GLY A 75 -45.87 22.03 5.43
N LYS A 76 -46.07 21.31 6.54
CA LYS A 76 -47.18 21.53 7.49
C LYS A 76 -46.99 22.71 8.44
N LYS A 77 -45.75 23.23 8.58
CA LYS A 77 -45.39 24.38 9.42
C LYS A 77 -45.21 25.66 8.60
N GLU A 78 -44.63 25.57 7.40
CA GLU A 78 -44.34 26.73 6.53
C GLU A 78 -45.59 27.39 5.93
N ALA A 79 -46.71 26.66 5.76
CA ALA A 79 -47.98 27.26 5.35
C ALA A 79 -48.55 28.29 6.38
N LYS A 80 -48.00 28.31 7.61
CA LYS A 80 -48.43 29.20 8.69
C LYS A 80 -47.55 30.45 8.86
N GLU A 81 -46.37 30.48 8.25
CA GLU A 81 -45.37 31.55 8.39
C GLU A 81 -45.21 32.39 7.09
N ILE A 82 -45.54 31.84 5.92
CA ILE A 82 -45.38 32.50 4.61
C ILE A 82 -46.49 33.57 4.33
N ALA A 83 -47.53 33.67 5.16
CA ALA A 83 -48.60 34.66 4.98
C ALA A 83 -48.26 36.08 5.46
N THR A 84 -47.10 36.29 6.09
CA THR A 84 -46.85 37.53 6.87
C THR A 84 -45.63 38.32 6.43
N GLU A 85 -44.79 37.83 5.51
CA GLU A 85 -43.55 38.52 5.21
C GLU A 85 -43.33 38.67 3.70
N ALA A 86 -43.47 39.93 3.28
CA ALA A 86 -42.93 40.53 2.06
C ALA A 86 -43.57 40.09 0.73
N VAL A 87 -44.48 40.82 0.07
CA VAL A 87 -44.85 42.25 0.14
C VAL A 87 -43.64 43.18 0.33
N ALA A 88 -42.68 43.08 -0.57
CA ALA A 88 -41.74 44.15 -0.92
C ALA A 88 -41.15 43.76 -2.27
N LEU A 89 -41.82 44.21 -3.35
CA LEU A 89 -41.28 45.19 -4.29
C LEU A 89 -40.03 44.65 -5.02
N GLN A 90 -40.21 44.19 -6.27
CA GLN A 90 -40.11 44.99 -7.51
C GLN A 90 -38.64 45.06 -7.99
N GLU A 91 -38.33 44.41 -9.13
CA GLU A 91 -38.19 45.03 -10.48
C GLU A 91 -36.74 45.56 -10.64
N GLU A 92 -35.94 45.36 -11.69
CA GLU A 92 -36.15 45.24 -13.14
C GLU A 92 -34.97 44.48 -13.81
N GLU A 93 -35.26 43.96 -15.00
CA GLU A 93 -34.40 43.63 -16.18
C GLU A 93 -33.63 44.90 -16.70
N PRO A 94 -32.97 45.01 -17.88
CA PRO A 94 -32.68 44.07 -18.99
C PRO A 94 -31.30 44.19 -19.73
N GLN A 95 -31.03 43.20 -20.61
CA GLN A 95 -30.46 43.27 -22.00
C GLN A 95 -29.08 43.97 -22.29
N ASN A 96 -28.23 43.59 -23.26
CA ASN A 96 -28.35 42.89 -24.56
C ASN A 96 -26.96 42.50 -25.14
N THR A 97 -26.93 41.42 -25.94
CA THR A 97 -26.30 41.23 -27.27
C THR A 97 -24.78 41.42 -27.51
N ILE A 98 -24.12 40.42 -28.14
CA ILE A 98 -23.52 40.46 -29.50
C ILE A 98 -22.92 39.07 -29.86
N GLU A 99 -23.04 38.73 -31.15
CA GLU A 99 -22.76 37.48 -31.88
C GLU A 99 -21.29 37.28 -32.35
N PRO A 100 -20.93 36.15 -33.02
CA PRO A 100 -19.58 35.54 -33.02
C PRO A 100 -18.73 35.82 -34.26
N VAL A 101 -17.43 35.47 -34.23
CA VAL A 101 -16.55 35.38 -35.42
C VAL A 101 -15.58 34.18 -35.33
N THR A 102 -15.25 33.67 -36.52
CA THR A 102 -14.72 32.36 -36.90
C THR A 102 -13.22 32.37 -37.25
N GLN A 103 -12.55 31.21 -37.11
CA GLN A 103 -11.25 30.77 -37.71
C GLN A 103 -9.97 31.47 -37.22
N ILE A 104 -8.87 30.76 -36.94
CA ILE A 104 -7.85 30.30 -37.93
C ILE A 104 -7.11 29.05 -37.40
N ALA A 105 -6.84 28.12 -38.32
CA ALA A 105 -5.91 27.00 -38.16
C ALA A 105 -4.48 27.46 -38.41
N GLU A 106 -3.53 27.03 -37.59
CA GLU A 106 -2.09 27.26 -37.83
C GLU A 106 -1.34 25.94 -37.62
N GLU A 107 -0.80 25.42 -38.72
CA GLU A 107 0.16 24.32 -38.75
C GLU A 107 1.49 24.79 -38.15
N ALA A 108 2.09 23.96 -37.29
CA ALA A 108 3.50 24.09 -36.94
C ALA A 108 4.15 22.70 -37.02
N SER A 109 4.79 22.45 -38.16
CA SER A 109 5.83 21.43 -38.31
C SER A 109 7.09 21.91 -37.60
N SER A 110 7.69 21.06 -36.76
CA SER A 110 9.13 21.09 -36.51
C SER A 110 9.66 19.66 -36.34
N ASP A 111 10.49 19.33 -37.32
CA ASP A 111 11.31 18.14 -37.48
C ASP A 111 12.20 17.93 -36.24
N VAL A 112 11.91 16.90 -35.44
CA VAL A 112 12.78 16.45 -34.34
C VAL A 112 13.58 15.28 -34.88
N HIS A 113 14.81 15.54 -35.33
CA HIS A 113 15.77 14.46 -35.55
C HIS A 113 16.00 13.70 -34.24
N PRO A 114 15.95 12.36 -34.22
CA PRO A 114 16.26 11.57 -33.04
C PRO A 114 17.68 11.90 -32.58
N ILE A 115 17.85 12.25 -31.30
CA ILE A 115 19.17 12.38 -30.69
C ILE A 115 19.85 11.00 -30.81
N GLU A 116 20.89 10.91 -31.63
CA GLU A 116 21.68 9.70 -31.79
C GLU A 116 22.52 9.49 -30.52
N LEU A 117 21.96 8.77 -29.55
CA LEU A 117 22.63 8.40 -28.31
C LEU A 117 23.59 7.24 -28.57
N ASN A 118 24.84 7.54 -28.89
CA ASN A 118 25.91 6.55 -28.89
C ASN A 118 26.31 6.26 -27.43
N ILE A 119 25.74 5.21 -26.84
CA ILE A 119 26.10 4.73 -25.51
C ILE A 119 27.43 3.97 -25.64
N ASP A 120 28.51 4.52 -25.08
CA ASP A 120 29.79 3.81 -24.96
C ASP A 120 29.59 2.51 -24.15
N PRO A 121 29.77 1.32 -24.76
CA PRO A 121 29.57 0.06 -24.08
C PRO A 121 30.42 -0.11 -22.83
N LYS A 122 31.64 0.46 -22.82
CA LYS A 122 32.54 0.37 -21.67
C LYS A 122 32.01 1.16 -20.49
N ARG A 123 31.57 2.40 -20.74
CA ARG A 123 30.97 3.27 -19.71
C ARG A 123 29.66 2.71 -19.17
N HIS A 124 28.83 2.11 -20.03
CA HIS A 124 27.59 1.46 -19.61
C HIS A 124 27.85 0.28 -18.67
N GLU A 125 28.88 -0.53 -18.97
CA GLU A 125 29.26 -1.66 -18.12
C GLU A 125 29.87 -1.21 -16.78
N GLU A 126 30.72 -0.18 -16.78
CA GLU A 126 31.26 0.42 -15.55
C GLU A 126 30.14 0.94 -14.64
N ILE A 127 29.16 1.64 -15.22
CA ILE A 127 27.98 2.14 -14.48
C ILE A 127 27.15 0.98 -13.93
N ARG A 128 26.88 -0.06 -14.74
CA ARG A 128 26.15 -1.27 -14.31
C ARG A 128 26.85 -1.93 -13.12
N SER A 129 28.15 -2.20 -13.23
CA SER A 129 28.93 -2.82 -12.16
C SER A 129 28.92 -1.98 -10.89
N SER A 130 28.99 -0.64 -11.00
CA SER A 130 28.95 0.23 -9.82
C SER A 130 27.62 0.15 -9.08
N TYR A 131 26.50 0.05 -9.81
CA TYR A 131 25.18 -0.13 -9.20
C TYR A 131 25.03 -1.51 -8.56
N GLU A 132 25.58 -2.56 -9.17
CA GLU A 132 25.59 -3.91 -8.60
C GLU A 132 26.41 -3.94 -7.30
N ASP A 133 27.59 -3.35 -7.29
CA ASP A 133 28.45 -3.24 -6.09
C ASP A 133 27.78 -2.48 -4.93
N GLU A 134 27.07 -1.38 -5.24
CA GLU A 134 26.31 -0.63 -4.23
C GLU A 134 25.14 -1.43 -3.66
N GLN A 135 24.43 -2.20 -4.50
CA GLN A 135 23.36 -3.08 -4.06
C GLN A 135 23.89 -4.20 -3.17
N ASP A 136 25.00 -4.81 -3.53
CA ASP A 136 25.62 -5.88 -2.74
C ASP A 136 26.06 -5.36 -1.37
N LYS A 137 26.68 -4.18 -1.29
CA LYS A 137 27.07 -3.54 -0.02
C LYS A 137 25.87 -3.26 0.89
N GLU A 138 24.77 -2.76 0.34
CA GLU A 138 23.56 -2.49 1.10
C GLU A 138 22.88 -3.80 1.55
N ASN A 139 22.87 -4.83 0.70
CA ASN A 139 22.37 -6.14 1.07
C ASN A 139 23.21 -6.79 2.19
N GLU A 140 24.55 -6.71 2.11
CA GLU A 140 25.44 -7.14 3.18
C GLU A 140 25.19 -6.39 4.50
N ARG A 141 24.95 -5.07 4.43
CA ARG A 141 24.59 -4.27 5.61
C ARG A 141 23.29 -4.78 6.24
N ARG A 142 22.26 -5.06 5.44
CA ARG A 142 20.98 -5.61 5.91
C ARG A 142 21.13 -6.98 6.52
N ILE A 143 21.90 -7.86 5.88
CA ILE A 143 22.21 -9.19 6.41
C ILE A 143 22.91 -9.08 7.76
N ARG A 144 23.92 -8.19 7.90
CA ARG A 144 24.60 -7.96 9.18
C ARG A 144 23.61 -7.54 10.27
N MET A 145 22.76 -6.54 10.01
CA MET A 145 21.74 -6.09 10.97
C MET A 145 20.78 -7.22 11.37
N VAL A 146 20.34 -8.03 10.40
CA VAL A 146 19.47 -9.19 10.67
C VAL A 146 20.19 -10.25 11.49
N VAL A 147 21.46 -10.55 11.18
CA VAL A 147 22.26 -11.51 11.93
C VAL A 147 22.46 -11.05 13.38
N GLU A 148 22.68 -9.75 13.62
CA GLU A 148 22.72 -9.19 14.98
C GLU A 148 21.38 -9.38 15.71
N TYR A 149 20.26 -9.10 15.05
CA TYR A 149 18.92 -9.32 15.58
C TYR A 149 18.68 -10.80 15.94
N ILE A 150 19.12 -11.72 15.09
CA ILE A 150 19.04 -13.17 15.34
C ILE A 150 19.86 -13.52 16.59
N HIS A 151 21.10 -13.05 16.70
CA HIS A 151 21.95 -13.28 17.86
C HIS A 151 21.41 -12.64 19.15
N PHE A 152 20.56 -11.62 19.05
CA PHE A 152 19.92 -11.03 20.22
C PHE A 152 18.74 -11.86 20.75
N TYR A 153 17.82 -12.26 19.86
CA TYR A 153 16.57 -12.93 20.26
C TYR A 153 16.68 -14.46 20.35
N MET A 154 17.36 -15.10 19.40
CA MET A 154 17.34 -16.56 19.27
C MET A 154 18.05 -17.32 20.39
N PRO A 155 19.15 -16.84 21.02
CA PRO A 155 19.79 -17.58 22.12
C PRO A 155 18.91 -17.83 23.35
N ARG A 156 17.79 -17.10 23.48
CA ARG A 156 16.81 -17.34 24.55
C ARG A 156 15.98 -18.61 24.31
N ILE A 157 15.90 -19.07 23.06
CA ILE A 157 14.99 -20.15 22.62
C ILE A 157 15.70 -21.26 21.82
N ALA A 158 16.98 -21.11 21.49
CA ALA A 158 17.78 -22.09 20.74
C ALA A 158 19.22 -22.16 21.27
N ASP A 159 19.87 -23.31 21.08
CA ASP A 159 21.30 -23.49 21.37
C ASP A 159 22.18 -22.81 20.30
N GLU A 160 23.46 -22.62 20.61
CA GLU A 160 24.41 -21.93 19.73
C GLU A 160 24.47 -22.53 18.32
N GLU A 161 24.48 -23.86 18.22
CA GLU A 161 24.54 -24.53 16.91
C GLU A 161 23.28 -24.28 16.09
N THR A 162 22.11 -24.25 16.73
CA THR A 162 20.83 -23.92 16.09
C THR A 162 20.77 -22.44 15.70
N VAL A 163 21.30 -21.54 16.53
CA VAL A 163 21.39 -20.10 16.18
C VAL A 163 22.28 -19.90 14.96
N ASN A 164 23.45 -20.54 14.92
CA ASN A 164 24.36 -20.49 13.77
C ASN A 164 23.71 -21.03 12.49
N HIS A 165 22.95 -22.13 12.62
CA HIS A 165 22.17 -22.68 11.51
C HIS A 165 21.14 -21.66 11.01
N ILE A 166 20.37 -21.04 11.91
CA ILE A 166 19.37 -20.03 11.55
C ILE A 166 20.00 -18.83 10.85
N CYS A 167 21.13 -18.31 11.37
CA CYS A 167 21.88 -17.22 10.72
C CYS A 167 22.24 -17.58 9.27
N ASN A 168 22.74 -18.80 9.03
CA ASN A 168 23.09 -19.25 7.67
C ASN A 168 21.85 -19.37 6.76
N GLU A 169 20.79 -20.03 7.23
CA GLU A 169 19.58 -20.23 6.43
C GLU A 169 18.87 -18.90 6.11
N VAL A 170 18.81 -17.97 7.07
CA VAL A 170 18.24 -16.63 6.85
C VAL A 170 19.10 -15.81 5.89
N SER A 171 20.42 -15.81 6.05
CA SER A 171 21.32 -15.06 5.15
C SER A 171 21.21 -15.55 3.71
N ASN A 172 21.12 -16.87 3.50
CA ASN A 172 20.90 -17.46 2.18
C ASN A 172 19.55 -17.08 1.59
N TRP A 173 18.51 -17.01 2.41
CA TRP A 173 17.19 -16.56 1.98
C TRP A 173 17.13 -15.08 1.63
N MET A 174 17.81 -14.23 2.40
CA MET A 174 17.93 -12.80 2.10
C MET A 174 18.67 -12.55 0.78
N ASN A 175 19.68 -13.35 0.49
CA ASN A 175 20.40 -13.33 -0.79
C ASN A 175 19.57 -13.87 -1.96
N LYS A 176 18.72 -14.87 -1.72
CA LYS A 176 17.93 -15.55 -2.74
C LYS A 176 16.52 -15.83 -2.21
N ASN A 177 15.55 -15.02 -2.64
CA ASN A 177 14.16 -15.14 -2.19
C ASN A 177 13.52 -16.52 -2.45
N ASN A 178 14.01 -17.29 -3.43
CA ASN A 178 13.54 -18.63 -3.76
C ASN A 178 14.30 -19.75 -3.02
N TYR A 179 15.24 -19.39 -2.15
CA TYR A 179 15.97 -20.32 -1.31
C TYR A 179 15.02 -21.09 -0.40
N LYS A 180 15.28 -22.39 -0.26
CA LYS A 180 14.54 -23.28 0.62
C LYS A 180 15.43 -23.65 1.80
N PRO A 181 15.05 -23.29 3.04
CA PRO A 181 15.88 -23.54 4.18
C PRO A 181 15.97 -25.02 4.51
N LYS A 182 17.09 -25.43 5.08
CA LYS A 182 17.22 -26.73 5.72
C LYS A 182 16.50 -26.69 7.08
N PRO A 183 15.66 -27.69 7.39
CA PRO A 183 14.89 -27.70 8.63
C PRO A 183 15.79 -27.82 9.85
N ILE A 184 15.42 -27.13 10.92
CA ILE A 184 16.03 -27.32 12.24
C ILE A 184 15.64 -28.71 12.76
N LYS A 185 16.66 -29.53 13.03
CA LYS A 185 16.47 -30.92 13.49
C LYS A 185 16.34 -31.02 15.01
N ARG A 186 17.08 -30.16 15.72
CA ARG A 186 17.11 -30.08 17.19
C ARG A 186 15.80 -29.50 17.72
N ARG A 187 15.51 -29.76 18.99
CA ARG A 187 14.41 -29.07 19.67
C ARG A 187 14.89 -27.70 20.12
N LEU A 188 14.01 -26.72 20.05
CA LEU A 188 14.20 -25.44 20.72
C LEU A 188 14.33 -25.65 22.23
N THR A 189 15.11 -24.81 22.89
CA THR A 189 15.41 -24.92 24.32
C THR A 189 14.24 -24.51 25.20
N GLN A 190 13.28 -23.77 24.64
CA GLN A 190 12.02 -23.40 25.27
C GLN A 190 10.84 -23.95 24.46
N ASP A 191 9.77 -24.34 25.16
CA ASP A 191 8.50 -24.66 24.53
C ASP A 191 7.81 -23.35 24.11
N ILE A 192 7.93 -23.00 22.83
CA ILE A 192 7.37 -21.77 22.27
C ILE A 192 6.24 -22.09 21.30
N SER A 193 5.20 -21.27 21.33
CA SER A 193 4.16 -21.33 20.30
C SER A 193 4.71 -20.85 18.95
N ASN A 194 3.93 -21.02 17.89
CA ASN A 194 4.31 -20.55 16.56
C ASN A 194 4.24 -19.01 16.40
N ILE A 195 3.60 -18.29 17.31
CA ILE A 195 3.36 -16.83 17.19
C ILE A 195 4.68 -16.03 17.22
N PRO A 196 5.60 -16.21 18.19
CA PRO A 196 6.88 -15.51 18.20
C PRO A 196 7.73 -15.79 16.96
N LEU A 197 7.64 -16.99 16.39
CA LEU A 197 8.36 -17.34 15.15
C LEU A 197 7.78 -16.67 13.90
N ARG A 198 6.48 -16.35 13.91
CA ARG A 198 5.87 -15.50 12.88
C ARG A 198 6.36 -14.06 12.97
N HIS A 199 6.47 -13.52 14.18
CA HIS A 199 7.02 -12.18 14.41
C HIS A 199 8.47 -12.13 13.95
N PHE A 200 9.24 -13.15 14.32
CA PHE A 200 10.63 -13.32 13.91
C PHE A 200 10.80 -13.21 12.39
N ILE A 201 10.05 -13.99 11.60
CA ILE A 201 10.20 -13.95 10.14
C ILE A 201 9.66 -12.66 9.52
N TRP A 202 8.62 -12.07 10.11
CA TRP A 202 8.09 -10.80 9.64
C TRP A 202 9.09 -9.66 9.85
N ASN A 203 9.67 -9.56 11.05
CA ASN A 203 10.69 -8.57 11.41
C ASN A 203 11.88 -8.63 10.42
N ILE A 204 12.36 -9.83 10.10
CA ILE A 204 13.46 -10.06 9.15
C ILE A 204 13.05 -9.64 7.73
N ALA A 205 11.89 -10.09 7.25
CA ALA A 205 11.45 -9.82 5.90
C ALA A 205 11.22 -8.31 5.61
N GLU A 206 10.89 -7.53 6.64
CA GLU A 206 10.81 -6.08 6.53
C GLU A 206 12.16 -5.40 6.27
N ARG A 207 13.29 -6.07 6.54
CA ARG A 207 14.65 -5.56 6.30
C ARG A 207 15.26 -6.00 4.97
N CYS A 208 14.63 -6.93 4.24
CA CYS A 208 15.12 -7.36 2.93
C CYS A 208 15.06 -6.24 1.87
N MET A 209 16.02 -6.19 0.93
CA MET A 209 16.08 -5.14 -0.12
C MET A 209 14.80 -5.08 -0.96
N TYR A 210 14.46 -6.18 -1.63
CA TYR A 210 13.35 -6.25 -2.57
C TYR A 210 12.09 -6.83 -1.92
N LYS A 211 11.42 -6.04 -1.07
CA LYS A 211 10.24 -6.45 -0.29
C LYS A 211 9.19 -7.22 -1.10
N ARG A 212 9.00 -6.87 -2.39
CA ARG A 212 8.08 -7.54 -3.31
C ARG A 212 8.24 -9.06 -3.42
N TYR A 213 9.46 -9.56 -3.28
CA TYR A 213 9.73 -11.01 -3.38
C TYR A 213 9.47 -11.75 -2.07
N TYR A 214 9.44 -11.02 -0.95
CA TYR A 214 9.17 -11.52 0.39
C TYR A 214 7.70 -11.32 0.75
N ASN A 215 6.80 -11.82 -0.09
CA ASN A 215 5.36 -11.76 0.16
C ASN A 215 4.94 -12.76 1.26
N GLY A 216 3.67 -12.71 1.68
CA GLY A 216 3.19 -13.55 2.77
C GLY A 216 3.36 -15.06 2.54
N ASP A 217 3.22 -15.53 1.30
CA ASP A 217 3.46 -16.94 0.94
C ASP A 217 4.93 -17.33 1.08
N ASN A 218 5.83 -16.46 0.61
CA ASN A 218 7.27 -16.66 0.69
C ASN A 218 7.71 -16.76 2.17
N ARG A 219 7.31 -15.78 2.99
CA ARG A 219 7.59 -15.75 4.44
C ARG A 219 7.03 -16.99 5.16
N ALA A 220 5.78 -17.36 4.86
CA ALA A 220 5.10 -18.47 5.51
C ALA A 220 5.72 -19.82 5.17
N ARG A 221 6.08 -20.03 3.89
CA ARG A 221 6.79 -21.25 3.47
C ARG A 221 8.16 -21.34 4.09
N PHE A 222 8.93 -20.24 4.08
CA PHE A 222 10.27 -20.22 4.68
C PHE A 222 10.23 -20.60 6.16
N VAL A 223 9.40 -19.93 6.97
CA VAL A 223 9.34 -20.21 8.42
C VAL A 223 8.83 -21.61 8.72
N LYS A 224 7.87 -22.12 7.94
CA LYS A 224 7.35 -23.48 8.08
C LYS A 224 8.40 -24.54 7.72
N GLU A 225 9.20 -24.32 6.69
CA GLU A 225 10.29 -25.22 6.30
C GLU A 225 11.46 -25.17 7.30
N LEU A 226 11.77 -23.99 7.86
CA LEU A 226 12.83 -23.82 8.85
C LEU A 226 12.47 -24.42 10.22
N PHE A 227 11.23 -24.23 10.68
CA PHE A 227 10.69 -24.67 11.97
C PHE A 227 9.54 -25.69 11.80
N PRO A 228 9.80 -26.88 11.22
CA PRO A 228 8.72 -27.79 10.82
C PRO A 228 7.94 -28.36 12.00
N ARG A 229 8.53 -28.43 13.21
CA ARG A 229 7.86 -28.98 14.40
C ARG A 229 6.84 -27.99 14.95
N GLU A 230 7.23 -26.73 15.06
CA GLU A 230 6.44 -25.63 15.61
C GLU A 230 5.26 -25.27 14.69
N PHE A 231 5.37 -25.60 13.40
CA PHE A 231 4.34 -25.34 12.38
C PHE A 231 3.70 -26.60 11.78
N ALA A 232 3.89 -27.78 12.37
CA ALA A 232 3.39 -29.06 11.84
C ALA A 232 1.89 -29.02 11.51
N GLU A 233 1.09 -28.57 12.49
CA GLU A 233 -0.38 -28.51 12.41
C GLU A 233 -0.92 -27.17 11.90
N THR A 234 -0.04 -26.26 11.46
CA THR A 234 -0.44 -24.91 11.07
C THR A 234 -0.36 -24.75 9.55
N ASP A 235 -1.48 -24.49 8.89
CA ASP A 235 -1.50 -24.27 7.44
C ASP A 235 -0.88 -22.92 7.03
N ILE A 236 -0.46 -22.83 5.77
CA ILE A 236 0.20 -21.63 5.22
C ILE A 236 -0.69 -20.38 5.30
N ALA A 237 -2.00 -20.50 5.09
CA ALA A 237 -2.90 -19.35 5.11
C ALA A 237 -3.02 -18.80 6.53
N THR A 238 -3.08 -19.67 7.54
CA THR A 238 -3.03 -19.25 8.94
C THR A 238 -1.69 -18.60 9.27
N ILE A 239 -0.55 -19.14 8.83
CA ILE A 239 0.79 -18.58 9.10
C ILE A 239 0.93 -17.13 8.62
N LYS A 240 0.29 -16.78 7.48
CA LYS A 240 0.31 -15.42 6.91
C LYS A 240 -0.20 -14.33 7.84
N ASN A 241 -0.95 -14.69 8.88
CA ASN A 241 -1.33 -13.77 9.95
C ASN A 241 -0.11 -13.54 10.87
N PHE A 242 0.85 -12.76 10.38
CA PHE A 242 2.13 -12.53 11.06
C PHE A 242 2.05 -11.54 12.22
N ARG A 243 1.04 -10.66 12.25
CA ARG A 243 0.93 -9.56 13.23
C ARG A 243 -0.08 -9.87 14.35
N ILE A 244 -0.15 -11.12 14.79
CA ILE A 244 -1.05 -11.50 15.89
C ILE A 244 -0.36 -11.16 17.20
N ASP A 245 -0.86 -10.16 17.92
CA ASP A 245 -0.23 -9.71 19.16
C ASP A 245 -0.71 -10.54 20.38
N PRO A 246 0.15 -11.35 21.02
CA PRO A 246 -0.15 -11.89 22.34
C PRO A 246 0.25 -10.85 23.41
N LEU A 247 -0.31 -10.94 24.62
CA LEU A 247 0.22 -10.16 25.75
C LEU A 247 1.68 -10.60 26.04
N LYS A 248 2.66 -9.82 25.56
CA LYS A 248 4.12 -9.97 25.77
C LYS A 248 4.75 -11.22 25.12
N PRO A 249 4.92 -11.28 23.79
CA PRO A 249 5.64 -12.37 23.15
C PRO A 249 7.15 -12.35 23.50
N PRO A 250 7.83 -13.52 23.53
CA PRO A 250 9.29 -13.62 23.59
C PRO A 250 10.02 -12.84 22.48
N ILE A 251 9.39 -12.74 21.31
CA ILE A 251 9.85 -11.96 20.16
C ILE A 251 8.72 -10.98 19.78
N PRO A 252 8.85 -9.69 20.10
CA PRO A 252 7.86 -8.67 19.72
C PRO A 252 7.91 -8.36 18.23
N ILE A 253 6.81 -7.83 17.71
CA ILE A 253 6.77 -7.22 16.38
C ILE A 253 7.62 -5.95 16.44
N ASP A 254 8.52 -5.79 15.47
CA ASP A 254 9.46 -4.68 15.37
C ASP A 254 9.18 -3.88 14.09
N GLU A 255 8.31 -2.89 14.22
CA GLU A 255 7.89 -2.02 13.11
C GLU A 255 9.01 -1.06 12.72
N LEU A 256 9.04 -0.64 11.45
CA LEU A 256 10.03 0.33 10.95
C LEU A 256 9.60 1.74 11.40
N GLU A 257 10.50 2.47 12.06
CA GLU A 257 10.31 3.89 12.38
C GLU A 257 11.00 4.76 11.32
N ASP A 258 10.27 5.71 10.72
CA ASP A 258 10.80 6.71 9.79
C ASP A 258 11.65 6.16 8.62
N GLY A 259 11.34 4.92 8.18
CA GLY A 259 12.09 4.24 7.12
C GLY A 259 13.49 3.75 7.52
N LYS A 260 13.87 3.85 8.80
CA LYS A 260 15.10 3.26 9.33
C LYS A 260 14.96 1.75 9.41
N LEU A 261 16.01 1.04 9.03
CA LEU A 261 16.04 -0.42 8.98
C LEU A 261 16.48 -1.05 10.30
N ASP A 262 16.99 -0.24 11.23
CA ASP A 262 17.49 -0.69 12.52
C ASP A 262 16.40 -1.41 13.31
N PHE A 263 16.82 -2.35 14.17
CA PHE A 263 15.92 -3.06 15.07
C PHE A 263 15.83 -2.33 16.41
N HIS A 264 14.66 -2.36 17.03
CA HIS A 264 14.46 -1.79 18.36
C HIS A 264 14.83 -2.83 19.42
N TYR A 265 15.87 -2.52 20.18
CA TYR A 265 16.29 -3.34 21.31
C TYR A 265 15.78 -2.73 22.61
N PRO A 266 15.26 -3.54 23.56
CA PRO A 266 14.92 -3.06 24.89
C PRO A 266 16.12 -2.41 25.59
N ASN A 267 15.86 -1.34 26.35
CA ASN A 267 16.89 -0.56 27.05
C ASN A 267 17.91 -1.45 27.78
N GLY A 268 19.20 -1.27 27.47
CA GLY A 268 20.33 -2.00 28.08
C GLY A 268 21.14 -2.88 27.11
N TYR A 269 20.74 -3.00 25.84
CA TYR A 269 21.57 -3.64 24.82
C TYR A 269 22.61 -2.67 24.27
N LEU A 270 23.89 -2.94 24.51
CA LEU A 270 25.00 -2.24 23.86
C LEU A 270 25.30 -2.96 22.55
N GLN A 271 24.99 -2.32 21.42
CA GLN A 271 25.46 -2.77 20.12
C GLN A 271 27.01 -2.71 20.17
N LYS A 272 27.68 -3.83 19.94
CA LYS A 272 29.14 -3.83 19.82
C LYS A 272 29.47 -3.17 18.49
N GLU A 273 30.10 -2.00 18.55
CA GLU A 273 30.71 -1.31 17.39
C GLU A 273 31.78 -2.16 16.70
#